data_AF-A0AAV0R2Y1-F1
#
_entry.id   AF-A0AAV0R2Y1-F1
#
_cell.length_a   1.000
_cell.length_b   1.000
_cell.length_c   1.000
_cell.angle_alpha   90.00
_cell.angle_beta   90.00
_cell.angle_gamma   90.00
#
_symmetry.space_group_name_H-M   'P 1'
#
loop_
_entity.id
_entity.type
_entity.pdbx_description
1 polymer ?
#
loop_
_entity_poly.entity_id
_entity_poly.type
_entity_poly.pdbx_seq_one_letter_code
_entity_poly.pdbx_strand_id
1 'polypeptide(L)'
;MAPPPNWRTCSYFLFSLFSLLLSSQVCTSAGDTPEIVYHGGALLTGNVKLALVWYGRFGRVQKNTVRAFVKSLNYVGHYHYTSQQPLVSSWWKIVESYQSAAKQPQRPITVKVVRQVTDTSYSIGKVITADFLKPLIQKATEGNSGIVPVIFTARDVSVHGLCMGKCADHGVIGT
;
A
#
# COMPACT_ATOMS: atom_id res chain seq x y z
N MET A 1 -8.74 -30.16 77.71
CA MET A 1 -9.86 -30.98 77.22
C MET A 1 -10.91 -30.03 76.64
N ALA A 2 -11.45 -30.37 75.46
CA ALA A 2 -12.31 -29.59 74.54
C ALA A 2 -11.58 -28.60 73.58
N PRO A 3 -11.75 -28.73 72.24
CA PRO A 3 -11.31 -27.74 71.25
C PRO A 3 -12.42 -26.71 70.96
N PRO A 4 -12.09 -25.47 70.53
CA PRO A 4 -13.08 -24.59 69.91
C PRO A 4 -13.24 -24.89 68.40
N PRO A 5 -14.43 -24.67 67.82
CA PRO A 5 -14.74 -25.00 66.44
C PRO A 5 -14.49 -23.80 65.52
N ASN A 6 -13.88 -24.02 64.36
CA ASN A 6 -14.03 -23.08 63.25
C ASN A 6 -13.97 -23.80 61.90
N TRP A 7 -15.18 -24.09 61.45
CA TRP A 7 -15.67 -23.84 60.09
C TRP A 7 -14.80 -24.31 58.92
N ARG A 8 -15.18 -25.50 58.43
CA ARG A 8 -15.38 -25.73 57.00
C ARG A 8 -15.86 -24.43 56.33
N THR A 9 -15.23 -24.02 55.23
CA THR A 9 -15.88 -24.02 53.91
C THR A 9 -14.93 -23.55 52.81
N CYS A 10 -15.07 -24.22 51.66
CA CYS A 10 -14.90 -23.65 50.31
C CYS A 10 -13.53 -23.09 49.92
N SER A 11 -12.55 -23.96 49.72
CA SER A 11 -11.39 -23.62 48.88
C SER A 11 -11.07 -24.73 47.89
N TYR A 12 -12.06 -25.14 47.10
CA TYR A 12 -11.81 -26.01 45.93
C TYR A 12 -12.30 -25.40 44.62
N PHE A 13 -13.05 -24.30 44.65
CA PHE A 13 -13.48 -23.61 43.42
C PHE A 13 -12.46 -22.62 42.86
N LEU A 14 -11.43 -22.23 43.63
CA LEU A 14 -10.41 -21.29 43.15
C LEU A 14 -9.21 -21.97 42.46
N PHE A 15 -9.03 -23.28 42.61
CA PHE A 15 -7.91 -23.99 41.95
C PHE A 15 -8.23 -24.45 40.52
N SER A 16 -9.51 -24.57 40.15
CA SER A 16 -9.91 -25.06 38.82
C SER A 16 -9.75 -24.00 37.71
N LEU A 17 -9.88 -22.71 38.05
CA LEU A 17 -9.73 -21.62 37.06
C LEU A 17 -8.28 -21.23 36.78
N PHE A 18 -7.31 -21.66 37.59
CA PHE A 18 -5.91 -21.29 37.39
C PHE A 18 -5.17 -22.19 36.37
N SER A 19 -5.69 -23.38 36.07
CA SER A 19 -5.02 -24.34 35.17
C SER A 19 -5.37 -24.18 33.69
N LEU A 20 -6.35 -23.33 33.35
CA LEU A 20 -6.81 -23.12 31.96
C LEU A 20 -6.19 -21.92 31.23
N LEU A 21 -5.28 -21.19 31.89
CA LEU A 21 -4.65 -19.97 31.32
C LEU A 21 -3.20 -20.18 30.83
N LEU A 22 -2.67 -21.42 30.85
CA LEU A 22 -1.28 -21.71 30.44
C LEU A 22 -1.14 -22.50 29.14
N SER A 23 -2.16 -22.49 28.28
CA SER A 23 -2.05 -23.10 26.94
C SER A 23 -2.51 -22.16 25.84
N SER A 24 -1.99 -20.94 25.87
CA SER A 24 -1.80 -20.16 24.65
C SER A 24 -0.64 -20.81 23.88
N GLN A 25 -0.92 -21.92 23.19
CA GLN A 25 0.00 -22.41 22.17
C GLN A 25 0.09 -21.32 21.10
N VAL A 26 1.11 -20.47 21.23
CA VAL A 26 1.58 -19.67 20.10
C VAL A 26 2.00 -20.71 19.06
N CYS A 27 1.17 -20.87 18.03
CA CYS A 27 1.59 -21.56 16.82
C CYS A 27 2.69 -20.68 16.20
N THR A 28 3.93 -20.82 16.67
CA THR A 28 5.09 -20.42 15.89
C THR A 28 5.15 -21.42 14.74
N SER A 29 4.37 -21.18 13.70
CA SER A 29 4.76 -21.69 12.39
C SER A 29 6.11 -21.06 12.11
N ALA A 30 7.19 -21.85 12.26
CA ALA A 30 8.42 -21.62 11.54
C ALA A 30 8.09 -21.83 10.05
N GLY A 31 7.33 -20.89 9.49
CA GLY A 31 6.96 -20.90 8.09
C GLY A 31 8.12 -20.29 7.34
N ASP A 32 8.68 -21.05 6.40
CA ASP A 32 9.53 -20.54 5.34
C ASP A 32 9.08 -19.13 4.97
N THR A 33 9.92 -18.14 5.25
CA THR A 33 9.69 -16.81 4.69
C THR A 33 9.74 -16.98 3.18
N PRO A 34 8.64 -16.75 2.44
CA PRO A 34 8.63 -17.00 1.00
C PRO A 34 9.76 -16.20 0.36
N GLU A 35 10.67 -16.90 -0.32
CA GLU A 35 11.80 -16.26 -0.99
C GLU A 35 11.26 -15.43 -2.16
N ILE A 36 11.63 -14.15 -2.19
CA ILE A 36 11.24 -13.26 -3.28
C ILE A 36 12.23 -13.48 -4.43
N VAL A 37 11.80 -14.24 -5.43
CA VAL A 37 12.60 -14.50 -6.63
C VAL A 37 12.41 -13.38 -7.64
N TYR A 38 13.53 -12.84 -8.14
CA TYR A 38 13.52 -11.83 -9.19
C TYR A 38 13.49 -12.49 -10.58
N HIS A 39 12.51 -12.11 -11.41
CA HIS A 39 12.28 -12.68 -12.74
C HIS A 39 12.84 -11.83 -13.90
N GLY A 40 13.79 -10.92 -13.65
CA GLY A 40 14.49 -10.18 -14.71
C GLY A 40 13.74 -8.99 -15.32
N GLY A 41 12.55 -8.63 -14.81
CA GLY A 41 11.77 -7.47 -15.25
C GLY A 41 12.25 -6.14 -14.67
N ALA A 42 11.91 -5.00 -15.28
CA ALA A 42 12.34 -3.70 -14.79
C ALA A 42 11.96 -3.45 -13.31
N LEU A 43 12.91 -2.94 -12.53
CA LEU A 43 12.71 -2.59 -11.12
C LEU A 43 12.45 -1.10 -10.91
N LEU A 44 11.57 -0.80 -9.95
CA LEU A 44 11.39 0.56 -9.47
C LEU A 44 12.62 0.98 -8.66
N THR A 45 13.34 2.00 -9.11
CA THR A 45 14.58 2.48 -8.47
C THR A 45 14.72 3.99 -8.59
N GLY A 46 15.58 4.59 -7.76
CA GLY A 46 15.98 5.99 -7.89
C GLY A 46 14.84 7.00 -7.67
N ASN A 47 14.67 7.91 -8.64
CA ASN A 47 13.68 8.99 -8.56
C ASN A 47 12.48 8.71 -9.46
N VAL A 48 11.33 8.42 -8.86
CA VAL A 48 10.07 8.16 -9.55
C VAL A 48 9.29 9.47 -9.67
N LYS A 49 9.08 9.93 -10.91
CA LYS A 49 8.30 11.15 -11.20
C LYS A 49 6.88 10.75 -11.59
N LEU A 50 5.90 11.29 -10.88
CA LEU A 50 4.48 11.04 -11.13
C LEU A 50 3.81 12.25 -11.76
N ALA A 51 2.98 12.02 -12.78
CA ALA A 51 1.98 12.98 -13.26
C ALA A 51 0.59 12.48 -12.84
N LEU A 52 -0.10 13.22 -11.98
CA LEU A 52 -1.44 12.82 -11.53
C LEU A 52 -2.49 13.39 -12.47
N VAL A 53 -3.39 12.54 -12.96
CA VAL A 53 -4.54 12.93 -13.77
C VAL A 53 -5.80 12.77 -12.94
N TRP A 54 -6.51 13.86 -12.70
CA TRP A 54 -7.82 13.88 -12.04
C TRP A 54 -8.90 13.86 -13.12
N TYR A 55 -9.38 12.67 -13.47
CA TYR A 55 -10.37 12.47 -14.53
C TYR A 55 -11.78 12.47 -13.95
N GLY A 56 -12.49 13.59 -14.12
CA GLY A 56 -13.78 13.90 -13.51
C GLY A 56 -13.67 14.89 -12.35
N ARG A 57 -14.73 14.96 -11.53
CA ARG A 57 -14.86 15.99 -10.48
C ARG A 57 -14.26 15.51 -9.16
N PHE A 58 -13.06 16.01 -8.85
CA PHE A 58 -12.37 15.76 -7.59
C PHE A 58 -12.30 17.01 -6.72
N GLY A 59 -12.71 16.88 -5.46
CA GLY A 59 -12.64 17.96 -4.48
C GLY A 59 -11.22 18.24 -4.01
N ARG A 60 -10.99 19.44 -3.44
CA ARG A 60 -9.68 19.84 -2.90
C ARG A 60 -9.16 18.85 -1.85
N VAL A 61 -10.04 18.39 -0.95
CA VAL A 61 -9.68 17.43 0.12
C VAL A 61 -9.14 16.13 -0.47
N GLN A 62 -9.84 15.52 -1.43
CA GLN A 62 -9.40 14.27 -2.07
C GLN A 62 -8.03 14.42 -2.73
N LYS A 63 -7.84 15.48 -3.53
CA LYS A 63 -6.55 15.76 -4.19
C LYS A 63 -5.43 15.98 -3.16
N ASN A 64 -5.72 16.71 -2.08
CA ASN A 64 -4.77 16.94 -1.00
C ASN A 64 -4.38 15.64 -0.30
N THR A 65 -5.35 14.79 0.04
CA THR A 65 -5.13 13.49 0.70
C THR A 65 -4.21 12.60 -0.14
N VAL A 66 -4.47 12.46 -1.44
CA VAL A 66 -3.61 11.67 -2.34
C VAL A 66 -2.19 12.23 -2.40
N ARG A 67 -2.02 13.56 -2.53
CA ARG A 67 -0.68 14.16 -2.52
C ARG A 67 0.05 14.00 -1.19
N ALA A 68 -0.68 14.09 -0.07
CA ALA A 68 -0.14 13.85 1.26
C ALA A 68 0.33 12.40 1.40
N PHE A 69 -0.44 11.44 0.88
CA PHE A 69 -0.03 10.03 0.81
C PHE A 69 1.24 9.83 -0.03
N VAL A 70 1.32 10.39 -1.24
CA VAL A 70 2.54 10.28 -2.05
C VAL A 70 3.74 10.90 -1.33
N LYS A 71 3.54 12.02 -0.62
CA LYS A 71 4.59 12.65 0.19
C LYS A 71 5.03 11.76 1.35
N SER A 72 4.13 11.01 1.99
CA SER A 72 4.46 10.15 3.14
C SER A 72 5.29 8.92 2.77
N LEU A 73 5.34 8.53 1.49
CA LEU A 73 6.29 7.51 1.00
C LEU A 73 7.74 7.91 1.28
N ASN A 74 8.07 9.20 1.16
CA ASN A 74 9.42 9.73 1.37
C ASN A 74 9.69 10.14 2.83
N TYR A 75 8.82 9.78 3.77
CA TYR A 75 8.96 10.22 5.15
C TYR A 75 10.15 9.52 5.83
N VAL A 76 11.20 10.28 6.12
CA VAL A 76 12.37 9.87 6.88
C VAL A 76 12.23 10.39 8.32
N GLY A 77 11.33 9.81 9.09
CA GLY A 77 11.24 10.06 10.53
C GLY A 77 12.33 9.32 11.29
N HIS A 78 12.93 9.98 12.29
CA HIS A 78 13.74 9.26 13.27
C HIS A 78 12.85 8.26 13.99
N TYR A 79 13.29 7.00 14.02
CA TYR A 79 12.62 5.89 14.68
C TYR A 79 12.71 6.07 16.21
N HIS A 80 12.08 7.12 16.75
CA HIS A 80 12.06 7.37 18.17
C HIS A 80 10.86 6.65 18.79
N TYR A 81 11.02 5.33 18.94
CA TYR A 81 10.50 4.43 19.98
C TYR A 81 9.06 4.56 20.56
N THR A 82 8.17 5.41 20.03
CA THR A 82 6.82 5.63 20.61
C THR A 82 5.67 5.41 19.65
N SER A 83 5.91 5.03 18.38
CA SER A 83 4.83 4.86 17.40
C SER A 83 4.31 3.42 17.38
N GLN A 84 3.25 3.13 18.15
CA GLN A 84 2.42 1.93 18.00
C GLN A 84 1.65 1.87 16.66
N GLN A 85 1.90 2.78 15.71
CA GLN A 85 1.17 2.84 14.44
C GLN A 85 2.08 2.53 13.24
N PRO A 86 1.60 1.70 12.28
CA PRO A 86 2.33 1.42 11.06
C PRO A 86 2.44 2.69 10.20
N LEU A 87 3.65 3.02 9.75
CA LEU A 87 3.92 4.15 8.87
C LEU A 87 3.92 3.72 7.41
N VAL A 88 3.42 4.60 6.52
CA VAL A 88 3.49 4.40 5.07
C VAL A 88 4.93 4.21 4.59
N SER A 89 5.89 4.94 5.17
CA SER A 89 7.31 4.77 4.82
C SER A 89 7.90 3.45 5.32
N SER A 90 7.37 2.84 6.39
CA SER A 90 7.78 1.49 6.80
C SER A 90 7.35 0.45 5.77
N TRP A 91 6.14 0.56 5.23
CA TRP A 91 5.70 -0.26 4.10
C TRP A 91 6.53 0.03 2.84
N TRP A 92 6.85 1.29 2.56
CA TRP A 92 7.66 1.67 1.40
C TRP A 92 9.08 1.08 1.45
N LYS A 93 9.69 0.96 2.63
CA LYS A 93 10.98 0.28 2.80
C LYS A 93 10.96 -1.21 2.39
N ILE A 94 9.81 -1.86 2.48
CA ILE A 94 9.64 -3.24 1.97
C ILE A 94 9.72 -3.22 0.44
N VAL A 95 9.12 -2.23 -0.22
CA VAL A 95 9.24 -2.07 -1.68
C VAL A 95 10.69 -1.80 -2.08
N GLU A 96 11.40 -0.95 -1.33
CA GLU A 96 12.81 -0.67 -1.57
C GLU A 96 13.71 -1.91 -1.41
N SER A 97 13.36 -2.85 -0.52
CA SER A 97 14.15 -4.06 -0.28
C SER A 97 14.12 -5.04 -1.45
N TYR A 98 13.13 -4.98 -2.33
CA TYR A 98 13.06 -5.84 -3.54
C TYR A 98 14.23 -5.63 -4.49
N GLN A 99 14.95 -4.50 -4.41
CA GLN A 99 16.21 -4.29 -5.14
C GLN A 99 17.27 -5.36 -4.83
N SER A 100 17.27 -5.89 -3.60
CA SER A 100 18.21 -6.94 -3.18
C SER A 100 17.98 -8.27 -3.90
N ALA A 101 16.72 -8.61 -4.21
CA ALA A 101 16.37 -9.83 -4.96
C ALA A 101 16.97 -9.83 -6.38
N ALA A 102 17.20 -8.65 -6.95
CA ALA A 102 17.90 -8.48 -8.23
C ALA A 102 19.43 -8.27 -8.08
N LYS A 103 19.99 -8.52 -6.89
CA LYS A 103 21.40 -8.28 -6.55
C LYS A 103 21.84 -6.83 -6.74
N GLN A 104 20.91 -5.87 -6.69
CA GLN A 104 21.21 -4.45 -6.74
C GLN A 104 21.38 -3.90 -5.31
N PRO A 105 22.24 -2.89 -5.11
CA PRO A 105 22.32 -2.20 -3.82
C PRO A 105 20.96 -1.61 -3.44
N GLN A 106 20.49 -1.89 -2.23
CA GLN A 106 19.27 -1.28 -1.71
C GLN A 106 19.49 0.23 -1.56
N ARG A 107 18.78 1.02 -2.38
CA ARG A 107 18.83 2.49 -2.35
C ARG A 107 17.43 3.04 -2.09
N PRO A 108 17.30 4.20 -1.40
CA PRO A 108 16.01 4.84 -1.21
C PRO A 108 15.35 5.17 -2.56
N ILE A 109 14.06 4.88 -2.68
CA ILE A 109 13.24 5.23 -3.85
C ILE A 109 12.47 6.51 -3.51
N THR A 110 12.80 7.61 -4.17
CA THR A 110 12.13 8.89 -3.95
C THR A 110 11.00 9.09 -4.95
N VAL A 111 9.78 9.30 -4.46
CA VAL A 111 8.59 9.50 -5.30
C VAL A 111 8.15 10.95 -5.26
N LYS A 112 8.03 11.61 -6.41
CA LYS A 112 7.63 13.02 -6.49
C LYS A 112 6.51 13.22 -7.49
N VAL A 113 5.49 13.99 -7.11
CA VAL A 113 4.50 14.51 -8.06
C VAL A 113 5.11 15.71 -8.77
N VAL A 114 5.37 15.56 -10.07
CA VAL A 114 5.96 16.63 -10.90
C VAL A 114 4.91 17.40 -11.68
N ARG A 115 3.73 16.80 -11.89
CA ARG A 115 2.66 17.40 -12.68
C ARG A 115 1.28 16.95 -12.20
N GLN A 116 0.29 17.81 -12.40
CA GLN A 116 -1.12 17.50 -12.15
C GLN A 116 -1.97 18.02 -13.31
N VAL A 117 -2.85 17.17 -13.84
CA VAL A 117 -3.82 17.52 -14.87
C VAL A 117 -5.21 17.28 -14.31
N THR A 118 -6.15 18.19 -14.54
CA THR A 118 -7.56 17.98 -14.21
C THR A 118 -8.37 17.98 -15.48
N ASP A 119 -9.25 17.00 -15.64
CA ASP A 119 -10.16 16.87 -16.77
C ASP A 119 -11.59 16.71 -16.25
N THR A 120 -12.27 17.82 -16.01
CA THR A 120 -13.67 17.81 -15.54
C THR A 120 -14.68 17.63 -16.67
N SER A 121 -14.24 17.72 -17.92
CA SER A 121 -15.06 17.59 -19.12
C SER A 121 -15.26 16.14 -19.56
N TYR A 122 -14.54 15.19 -18.97
CA TYR A 122 -14.53 13.78 -19.39
C TYR A 122 -14.13 13.67 -20.87
N SER A 123 -12.96 14.20 -21.23
CA SER A 123 -12.51 14.37 -22.63
C SER A 123 -12.50 13.09 -23.49
N ILE A 124 -12.45 11.90 -22.90
CA ILE A 124 -12.50 10.61 -23.60
C ILE A 124 -13.76 9.79 -23.25
N GLY A 125 -14.78 10.44 -22.67
CA GLY A 125 -16.02 9.81 -22.22
C GLY A 125 -15.95 9.24 -20.80
N LYS A 126 -17.10 8.82 -20.26
CA LYS A 126 -17.20 8.23 -18.91
C LYS A 126 -16.96 6.73 -18.87
N VAL A 127 -16.87 6.08 -20.03
CA VAL A 127 -16.47 4.69 -20.17
C VAL A 127 -15.10 4.69 -20.82
N ILE A 128 -14.06 4.44 -20.03
CA ILE A 128 -12.68 4.43 -20.49
C ILE A 128 -12.32 3.02 -20.94
N THR A 129 -11.73 2.89 -22.13
CA THR A 129 -11.04 1.67 -22.56
C THR A 129 -9.52 1.96 -22.62
N ALA A 130 -8.70 0.90 -22.63
CA ALA A 130 -7.25 1.05 -22.71
C ALA A 130 -6.79 1.85 -23.95
N ASP A 131 -7.48 1.66 -25.08
CA ASP A 131 -7.17 2.32 -26.36
C ASP A 131 -7.30 3.85 -26.27
N PHE A 132 -8.22 4.34 -25.43
CA PHE A 132 -8.48 5.77 -25.25
C PHE A 132 -7.65 6.42 -24.14
N LEU A 133 -6.71 5.70 -23.50
CA LEU A 133 -5.83 6.28 -22.48
C LEU A 133 -4.70 7.13 -23.07
N LYS A 134 -4.29 6.88 -24.32
CA LYS A 134 -3.15 7.55 -24.97
C LYS A 134 -3.24 9.08 -24.90
N PRO A 135 -4.37 9.74 -25.21
CA PRO A 135 -4.49 11.20 -25.09
C PRO A 135 -4.31 11.72 -23.66
N LEU A 136 -4.82 10.99 -22.65
CA LEU A 136 -4.65 11.36 -21.24
C LEU A 136 -3.20 11.23 -20.80
N ILE A 137 -2.52 10.15 -21.21
CA ILE A 137 -1.09 9.94 -20.95
C ILE A 137 -0.27 11.07 -21.57
N GLN A 138 -0.48 11.37 -22.86
CA GLN A 138 0.23 12.43 -23.56
C GLN A 138 0.02 13.80 -22.91
N LYS A 139 -1.22 14.15 -22.53
CA LYS A 139 -1.53 15.38 -21.81
C LYS A 139 -0.84 15.46 -20.44
N ALA A 140 -0.69 14.32 -19.77
CA ALA A 140 -0.10 14.20 -18.44
C ALA A 140 1.43 14.24 -18.46
N THR A 141 2.08 13.61 -19.45
CA THR A 141 3.53 13.45 -19.50
C THR A 141 4.22 14.38 -20.49
N GLU A 142 3.47 15.00 -21.40
CA GLU A 142 4.01 15.80 -22.52
C GLU A 142 5.03 15.00 -23.34
N GLY A 143 4.80 13.69 -23.49
CA GLY A 143 5.69 12.77 -24.20
C GLY A 143 6.93 12.35 -23.41
N ASN A 144 7.12 12.81 -22.17
CA ASN A 144 8.27 12.42 -21.35
C ASN A 144 8.11 11.01 -20.80
N SER A 145 8.91 10.07 -21.32
CA SER A 145 8.91 8.65 -20.92
C SER A 145 9.44 8.41 -19.50
N GLY A 146 10.11 9.38 -18.88
CA GLY A 146 10.57 9.31 -17.49
C GLY A 146 9.53 9.72 -16.46
N ILE A 147 8.29 9.99 -16.88
CA ILE A 147 7.17 10.37 -16.01
C ILE A 147 6.11 9.26 -16.05
N VAL A 148 5.74 8.76 -14.88
CA VAL A 148 4.69 7.76 -14.72
C VAL A 148 3.34 8.48 -14.56
N PRO A 149 2.39 8.33 -15.51
CA PRO A 149 1.05 8.87 -15.36
C PRO A 149 0.25 8.02 -14.38
N VAL A 150 -0.42 8.65 -13.42
CA VAL A 150 -1.34 8.01 -12.47
C VAL A 150 -2.71 8.65 -12.63
N ILE A 151 -3.67 7.88 -13.15
CA ILE A 151 -5.00 8.38 -13.49
C ILE A 151 -5.99 8.00 -12.39
N PHE A 152 -6.54 9.01 -11.72
CA PHE A 152 -7.62 8.86 -10.76
C PHE A 152 -8.95 9.18 -11.45
N THR A 153 -9.86 8.20 -11.48
CA THR A 153 -11.18 8.34 -12.09
C THR A 153 -12.24 8.69 -11.03
N ALA A 154 -13.14 9.61 -11.36
CA ALA A 154 -14.28 9.92 -10.52
C ALA A 154 -15.25 8.73 -10.42
N ARG A 155 -16.12 8.75 -9.40
CA ARG A 155 -17.08 7.66 -9.12
C ARG A 155 -18.01 7.34 -10.30
N ASP A 156 -18.30 8.33 -11.13
CA ASP A 156 -19.19 8.21 -12.28
C ASP A 156 -18.48 7.78 -13.57
N VAL A 157 -17.24 7.28 -13.46
CA VAL A 157 -16.43 6.78 -14.57
C VAL A 157 -16.20 5.28 -14.40
N SER A 158 -16.43 4.52 -15.46
CA SER A 158 -16.10 3.09 -15.53
C SER A 158 -14.86 2.87 -16.39
N VAL A 159 -14.04 1.88 -16.01
CA VAL A 159 -12.90 1.44 -16.80
C VAL A 159 -13.20 0.04 -17.32
N HIS A 160 -13.37 -0.08 -18.63
CA HIS A 160 -13.73 -1.33 -19.30
C HIS A 160 -12.47 -2.20 -19.51
N GLY A 161 -12.62 -3.52 -19.37
CA GLY A 161 -11.55 -4.50 -19.59
C GLY A 161 -10.54 -4.64 -18.44
N LEU A 162 -10.68 -3.84 -17.37
CA LEU A 162 -9.92 -3.96 -16.13
C LEU A 162 -10.89 -4.28 -14.97
N CYS A 163 -10.40 -4.93 -13.91
CA CYS A 163 -11.15 -5.27 -12.68
C CYS A 163 -12.18 -6.42 -12.76
N MET A 164 -12.55 -6.92 -13.95
CA MET A 164 -13.40 -8.13 -14.11
C MET A 164 -12.53 -9.36 -14.42
N GLY A 165 -11.93 -9.96 -13.39
CA GLY A 165 -11.08 -11.15 -13.52
C GLY A 165 -9.64 -10.89 -13.97
N LYS A 166 -9.26 -9.61 -14.12
CA LYS A 166 -7.91 -9.17 -14.50
C LYS A 166 -7.42 -8.08 -13.55
N CYS A 167 -6.30 -8.34 -12.87
CA CYS A 167 -5.70 -7.41 -11.91
C CYS A 167 -4.71 -6.43 -12.55
N ALA A 168 -4.11 -6.81 -13.68
CA ALA A 168 -3.15 -6.00 -14.43
C ALA A 168 -3.18 -6.38 -15.92
N ASP A 169 -2.80 -5.43 -16.77
CA ASP A 169 -2.53 -5.67 -18.18
C ASP A 169 -1.05 -5.42 -18.49
N HIS A 170 -0.48 -6.20 -19.41
CA HIS A 170 0.90 -6.05 -19.87
C HIS A 170 0.87 -5.70 -21.36
N GLY A 171 1.47 -4.57 -21.72
CA GLY A 171 1.52 -4.12 -23.10
C GLY A 171 1.99 -2.68 -23.20
N VAL A 172 2.27 -2.23 -24.42
CA VAL A 172 2.63 -0.84 -24.70
C VAL A 172 1.34 -0.08 -25.00
N ILE A 173 0.86 0.70 -24.04
CA ILE A 173 -0.22 1.65 -24.26
C ILE A 173 0.39 2.90 -24.89
N GLY A 174 0.18 3.09 -26.19
CA GLY A 174 0.51 4.35 -26.87
C GLY A 174 1.67 4.36 -27.86
N THR A 175 1.94 3.26 -28.57
CA THR A 175 2.61 3.35 -29.89
C THR A 175 1.76 4.19 -30.83
#